data_AF-A0A4Q3ABV2-F1
#
_entry.id   AF-A0A4Q3ABV2-F1
#
_cell.length_a   1.000
_cell.length_b   1.000
_cell.length_c   1.000
_cell.angle_alpha   90.00
_cell.angle_beta   90.00
_cell.angle_gamma   90.00
#
_symmetry.space_group_name_H-M   'P 1'
#
loop_
_entity.id
_entity.type
_entity.pdbx_description
1 polymer ?
#
loop_
_entity_poly.entity_id
_entity_poly.type
_entity_poly.pdbx_seq_one_letter_code
_entity_poly.pdbx_strand_id
1 'polypeptide(L)'
;ISPAGRFIATVIRNPRVADAIMDLIKNRDGLVLGICNGFQALIKTGLVPYGEIRDPHADAPTLTFNDIGRHVSCYVTTRIASTLSPWMAGMEVGDLHSVPVSHGEGKFLASPAVIADLASKGQIATQYVDTEGTYSMEIDINPNGSLFAIEGITSPCGRVFGKMAHTERSGTLVGKNIPGEKKQPIFAAGVKWFA
;
A
#
# COMPACT_ATOMS: atom_id res chain seq x y z
N ILE A 1 -12.40 7.67 5.41
CA ILE A 1 -11.53 6.70 6.09
C ILE A 1 -12.31 5.97 7.13
N SER A 2 -12.08 4.67 7.24
CA SER A 2 -12.74 3.80 8.21
C SER A 2 -12.55 4.32 9.64
N PRO A 3 -13.45 3.98 10.59
CA PRO A 3 -13.26 4.31 12.00
C PRO A 3 -11.89 3.86 12.54
N ALA A 4 -11.44 2.66 12.14
CA ALA A 4 -10.15 2.11 12.55
C ALA A 4 -8.96 2.91 11.99
N GLY A 5 -8.97 3.25 10.70
CA GLY A 5 -7.92 4.07 10.10
C GLY A 5 -7.85 5.47 10.71
N ARG A 6 -9.00 6.09 11.04
CA ARG A 6 -9.05 7.38 11.75
C ARG A 6 -8.43 7.27 13.14
N PHE A 7 -8.75 6.22 13.88
CA PHE A 7 -8.19 5.99 15.22
C PHE A 7 -6.66 5.86 15.17
N ILE A 8 -6.12 5.05 14.25
CA ILE A 8 -4.67 4.90 14.08
C ILE A 8 -4.02 6.24 13.70
N ALA A 9 -4.63 7.00 12.78
CA ALA A 9 -4.11 8.32 12.40
C ALA A 9 -4.08 9.30 13.59
N THR A 10 -5.09 9.28 14.45
CA THR A 10 -5.12 10.08 15.69
C THR A 10 -4.00 9.68 16.63
N VAL A 11 -3.74 8.37 16.81
CA VAL A 11 -2.63 7.89 17.64
C VAL A 11 -1.29 8.34 17.07
N ILE A 12 -1.08 8.23 15.75
CA ILE A 12 0.15 8.69 15.09
C ILE A 12 0.36 10.20 15.27
N ARG A 13 -0.71 11.00 15.29
CA ARG A 13 -0.65 12.45 15.49
C ARG A 13 -0.34 12.87 16.92
N ASN A 14 -0.36 11.97 17.90
CA ASN A 14 0.11 12.30 19.24
C ASN A 14 1.59 12.71 19.16
N PRO A 15 2.01 13.87 19.71
CA PRO A 15 3.39 14.36 19.54
C PRO A 15 4.47 13.34 19.93
N ARG A 16 4.29 12.62 21.04
CA ARG A 16 5.26 11.61 21.49
C ARG A 16 5.38 10.44 20.52
N VAL A 17 4.25 10.01 19.94
CA VAL A 17 4.23 8.92 18.95
C VAL A 17 4.79 9.41 17.63
N ALA A 18 4.42 10.62 17.20
CA ALA A 18 4.94 11.23 15.99
C ALA A 18 6.46 11.35 16.05
N ASP A 19 7.00 11.92 17.13
CA ASP A 19 8.44 12.08 17.34
C ASP A 19 9.16 10.73 17.32
N ALA A 20 8.61 9.71 17.98
CA ALA A 20 9.19 8.36 17.99
C ALA A 20 9.20 7.70 16.60
N ILE A 21 8.13 7.88 15.80
CA ILE A 21 8.07 7.39 14.42
C ILE A 21 9.06 8.14 13.54
N MET A 22 9.17 9.46 13.71
CA MET A 22 10.10 10.29 12.96
C MET A 22 11.55 9.95 13.30
N ASP A 23 11.88 9.69 14.57
CA ASP A 23 13.19 9.21 15.01
C ASP A 23 13.51 7.83 14.44
N LEU A 24 12.55 6.89 14.50
CA LEU A 24 12.67 5.56 13.93
C LEU A 24 13.07 5.63 12.44
N ILE A 25 12.40 6.48 11.66
CA ILE A 25 12.68 6.63 10.24
C ILE A 25 13.96 7.43 10.01
N LYS A 26 14.14 8.59 10.65
CA LYS A 26 15.24 9.52 10.31
C LYS A 26 16.60 9.09 10.86
N ASN A 27 16.64 8.47 12.04
CA ASN A 27 17.88 8.26 12.80
C ASN A 27 18.21 6.80 13.10
N ARG A 28 17.27 5.88 12.87
CA ARG A 28 17.41 4.46 13.29
C ARG A 28 17.20 3.46 12.15
N ASP A 29 17.20 3.93 10.91
CA ASP A 29 16.98 3.13 9.71
C ASP A 29 15.75 2.22 9.74
N GLY A 30 14.74 2.65 10.48
CA GLY A 30 13.54 1.87 10.70
C GLY A 30 12.63 1.83 9.48
N LEU A 31 11.86 0.74 9.40
CA LEU A 31 10.85 0.53 8.37
C LEU A 31 9.45 0.64 8.98
N VAL A 32 8.50 1.14 8.18
CA VAL A 32 7.09 1.23 8.57
C VAL A 32 6.22 0.61 7.47
N LEU A 33 5.33 -0.31 7.87
CA LEU A 33 4.40 -1.00 6.98
C LEU A 33 2.96 -0.74 7.42
N GLY A 34 2.13 -0.31 6.48
CA GLY A 34 0.69 -0.14 6.67
C GLY A 34 -0.09 -0.99 5.68
N ILE A 35 -0.84 -1.98 6.17
CA ILE A 35 -1.73 -2.81 5.33
C ILE A 35 -3.19 -2.43 5.60
N CYS A 36 -3.98 -2.22 4.53
CA CYS A 36 -5.39 -1.87 4.56
C CYS A 36 -5.67 -0.62 5.44
N ASN A 37 -6.24 -0.79 6.64
CA ASN A 37 -6.46 0.33 7.57
C ASN A 37 -5.15 1.01 8.02
N GLY A 38 -4.04 0.25 8.03
CA GLY A 38 -2.71 0.83 8.25
C GLY A 38 -2.36 1.81 7.14
N PHE A 39 -2.53 1.44 5.87
CA PHE A 39 -2.29 2.34 4.75
C PHE A 39 -3.19 3.59 4.81
N GLN A 40 -4.48 3.42 5.13
CA GLN A 40 -5.40 4.55 5.34
C GLN A 40 -4.89 5.54 6.40
N ALA A 41 -4.32 5.05 7.49
CA ALA A 41 -3.76 5.91 8.51
C ALA A 41 -2.49 6.61 8.02
N LEU A 42 -1.54 5.85 7.46
CA LEU A 42 -0.25 6.38 7.04
C LEU A 42 -0.35 7.39 5.88
N ILE A 43 -1.30 7.23 4.97
CA ILE A 43 -1.49 8.18 3.87
C ILE A 43 -2.06 9.51 4.39
N LYS A 44 -2.94 9.50 5.39
CA LYS A 44 -3.51 10.72 5.99
C LYS A 44 -2.62 11.48 6.93
N THR A 45 -1.61 10.82 7.48
CA THR A 45 -0.59 11.49 8.29
C THR A 45 0.52 12.05 7.42
N GLY A 46 0.53 11.78 6.11
CA GLY A 46 1.59 12.16 5.19
C GLY A 46 2.80 11.23 5.20
N LEU A 47 2.83 10.24 6.10
CA LEU A 47 3.99 9.39 6.32
C LEU A 47 4.34 8.55 5.09
N VAL A 48 3.34 7.94 4.45
CA VAL A 48 3.57 7.18 3.20
C VAL A 48 3.89 8.11 2.02
N PRO A 49 3.07 9.11 1.65
CA PRO A 49 3.35 9.87 0.44
C PRO A 49 4.62 10.72 0.51
N TYR A 50 5.04 11.11 1.71
CA TYR A 50 6.12 12.08 1.88
C TYR A 50 7.27 11.63 2.78
N GLY A 51 7.14 10.50 3.47
CA GLY A 51 8.17 10.03 4.41
C GLY A 51 8.22 10.78 5.74
N GLU A 52 7.25 11.67 6.00
CA GLU A 52 7.17 12.42 7.25
C GLU A 52 5.73 12.75 7.64
N ILE A 53 5.50 12.86 8.94
CA ILE A 53 4.21 13.26 9.49
C ILE A 53 4.02 14.74 9.24
N ARG A 54 2.93 15.10 8.57
CA ARG A 54 2.57 16.49 8.27
C ARG A 54 1.06 16.67 8.27
N ASP A 55 0.64 17.93 8.27
CA ASP A 55 -0.77 18.25 8.17
C ASP A 55 -1.33 17.95 6.77
N PRO A 56 -2.63 17.59 6.69
CA PRO A 56 -3.25 17.27 5.41
C PRO A 56 -3.30 18.53 4.54
N HIS A 57 -2.95 18.38 3.27
CA HIS A 57 -3.19 19.40 2.25
C HIS A 57 -4.28 18.91 1.29
N ALA A 58 -5.01 19.83 0.65
CA ALA A 58 -6.13 19.50 -0.24
C ALA A 58 -5.72 18.55 -1.39
N ASP A 59 -4.51 18.74 -1.92
CA ASP A 59 -3.98 17.95 -3.03
C ASP A 59 -3.26 16.66 -2.62
N ALA A 60 -3.24 16.33 -1.32
CA ALA A 60 -2.56 15.14 -0.85
C ALA A 60 -3.24 13.86 -1.39
N PRO A 61 -2.48 12.86 -1.84
CA PRO A 61 -3.05 11.57 -2.23
C PRO A 61 -3.82 10.96 -1.06
N THR A 62 -4.90 10.24 -1.35
CA THR A 62 -5.79 9.69 -0.33
C THR A 62 -6.37 8.35 -0.74
N LEU A 63 -6.88 7.63 0.26
CA LEU A 63 -7.82 6.53 0.07
C LEU A 63 -9.25 6.99 0.37
N THR A 64 -10.20 6.56 -0.46
CA THR A 64 -11.62 6.91 -0.34
C THR A 64 -12.52 5.70 -0.65
N PHE A 65 -13.84 5.91 -0.63
CA PHE A 65 -14.84 4.90 -0.95
C PHE A 65 -14.57 4.25 -2.30
N ASN A 66 -14.76 2.93 -2.34
CA ASN A 66 -14.70 2.18 -3.59
C ASN A 66 -15.79 2.66 -4.57
N ASP A 67 -15.54 2.63 -5.87
CA ASP A 67 -16.54 3.06 -6.88
C ASP A 67 -17.84 2.24 -6.84
N ILE A 68 -17.75 0.99 -6.40
CA ILE A 68 -18.89 0.09 -6.23
C ILE A 68 -19.81 0.46 -5.06
N GLY A 69 -19.42 1.45 -4.23
CA GLY A 69 -20.18 1.90 -3.06
C GLY A 69 -20.33 0.85 -1.94
N ARG A 70 -19.63 -0.29 -2.04
CA ARG A 70 -19.72 -1.42 -1.11
C ARG A 70 -18.36 -2.00 -0.77
N HIS A 71 -18.35 -2.84 0.26
CA HIS A 71 -17.18 -3.59 0.69
C HIS A 71 -16.75 -4.63 -0.36
N VAL A 72 -15.47 -4.65 -0.70
CA VAL A 72 -14.85 -5.69 -1.54
C VAL A 72 -14.24 -6.75 -0.63
N SER A 73 -14.53 -8.02 -0.91
CA SER A 73 -13.91 -9.16 -0.23
C SER A 73 -13.66 -10.30 -1.22
N CYS A 74 -12.49 -10.31 -1.85
CA CYS A 74 -12.11 -11.28 -2.88
C CYS A 74 -10.59 -11.43 -2.94
N TYR A 75 -10.11 -12.31 -3.83
CA TYR A 75 -8.71 -12.30 -4.27
C TYR A 75 -8.57 -11.44 -5.51
N VAL A 76 -7.45 -10.74 -5.60
CA VAL A 76 -7.03 -9.95 -6.77
C VAL A 76 -5.62 -10.36 -7.14
N THR A 77 -5.25 -10.13 -8.41
CA THR A 77 -3.85 -10.21 -8.82
C THR A 77 -3.23 -8.82 -8.70
N THR A 78 -2.08 -8.75 -8.04
CA THR A 78 -1.26 -7.54 -7.98
C THR A 78 0.08 -7.81 -8.62
N ARG A 79 0.61 -6.84 -9.36
CA ARG A 79 2.00 -6.87 -9.83
C ARG A 79 2.90 -6.00 -8.98
N ILE A 80 4.17 -6.36 -8.90
CA ILE A 80 5.23 -5.47 -8.43
C ILE A 80 5.54 -4.46 -9.54
N ALA A 81 5.30 -3.19 -9.28
CA ALA A 81 5.54 -2.09 -10.23
C ALA A 81 6.90 -1.42 -10.02
N SER A 82 7.46 -1.51 -8.81
CA SER A 82 8.76 -0.95 -8.45
C SER A 82 9.40 -1.77 -7.34
N THR A 83 10.72 -1.95 -7.42
CA THR A 83 11.54 -2.65 -6.41
C THR A 83 12.50 -1.71 -5.68
N LEU A 84 12.32 -0.39 -5.78
CA LEU A 84 13.19 0.62 -5.15
C LEU A 84 13.10 0.65 -3.61
N SER A 85 12.06 0.05 -3.03
CA SER A 85 11.88 0.00 -1.59
C SER A 85 12.50 -1.28 -0.99
N PRO A 86 13.10 -1.23 0.21
CA PRO A 86 13.54 -2.44 0.92
C PRO A 86 12.41 -3.42 1.19
N TRP A 87 11.15 -2.97 1.27
CA TRP A 87 9.98 -3.85 1.37
C TRP A 87 9.77 -4.76 0.15
N MET A 88 10.37 -4.39 -0.97
CA MET A 88 10.33 -5.13 -2.23
C MET A 88 11.60 -5.96 -2.47
N ALA A 89 12.50 -6.07 -1.48
CA ALA A 89 13.69 -6.89 -1.60
C ALA A 89 13.32 -8.38 -1.76
N GLY A 90 13.88 -9.04 -2.77
CA GLY A 90 13.58 -10.44 -3.07
C GLY A 90 12.32 -10.64 -3.94
N MET A 91 11.84 -9.58 -4.58
CA MET A 91 10.88 -9.61 -5.68
C MET A 91 11.47 -8.89 -6.89
N GLU A 92 10.92 -9.16 -8.07
CA GLU A 92 11.27 -8.54 -9.34
C GLU A 92 10.10 -7.71 -9.89
N VAL A 93 10.41 -6.68 -10.68
CA VAL A 93 9.38 -5.90 -11.37
C VAL A 93 8.63 -6.82 -12.33
N GLY A 94 7.30 -6.86 -12.21
CA GLY A 94 6.44 -7.75 -12.97
C GLY A 94 5.96 -8.98 -12.20
N ASP A 95 6.53 -9.30 -11.04
CA ASP A 95 6.08 -10.44 -10.23
C ASP A 95 4.59 -10.32 -9.90
N LEU A 96 3.83 -11.39 -10.21
CA LEU A 96 2.40 -11.46 -10.01
C LEU A 96 2.05 -12.21 -8.73
N HIS A 97 1.19 -11.60 -7.91
CA HIS A 97 0.76 -12.15 -6.63
C HIS A 97 -0.76 -12.07 -6.48
N SER A 98 -1.39 -13.23 -6.27
CA SER A 98 -2.81 -13.37 -5.92
C SER A 98 -3.00 -13.18 -4.42
N VAL A 99 -3.48 -12.00 -4.03
CA VAL A 99 -3.58 -11.56 -2.64
C VAL A 99 -5.02 -11.20 -2.28
N PRO A 100 -5.49 -11.49 -1.05
CA PRO A 100 -6.84 -11.16 -0.65
C PRO A 100 -6.99 -9.66 -0.37
N VAL A 101 -8.13 -9.09 -0.74
CA VAL A 101 -8.55 -7.72 -0.40
C VAL A 101 -9.81 -7.76 0.46
N SER A 102 -9.95 -6.80 1.37
CA SER A 102 -11.06 -6.74 2.33
C SER A 102 -11.25 -5.31 2.83
N HIS A 103 -11.95 -4.47 2.05
CA HIS A 103 -12.16 -3.05 2.39
C HIS A 103 -13.38 -2.41 1.69
N GLY A 104 -14.00 -1.44 2.34
CA GLY A 104 -15.00 -0.53 1.72
C GLY A 104 -14.43 0.81 1.25
N GLU A 105 -13.21 1.15 1.69
CA GLU A 105 -12.58 2.45 1.46
C GLU A 105 -11.11 2.27 1.05
N GLY A 106 -10.88 1.66 -0.11
CA GLY A 106 -9.54 1.35 -0.62
C GLY A 106 -9.16 2.07 -1.91
N LYS A 107 -10.04 2.92 -2.45
CA LYS A 107 -9.79 3.60 -3.72
C LYS A 107 -8.68 4.63 -3.58
N PHE A 108 -7.55 4.44 -4.26
CA PHE A 108 -6.49 5.44 -4.38
C PHE A 108 -6.91 6.58 -5.30
N LEU A 109 -6.80 7.81 -4.79
CA LEU A 109 -7.16 9.04 -5.48
C LEU A 109 -6.07 10.09 -5.27
N ALA A 110 -5.63 10.71 -6.36
CA ALA A 110 -4.68 11.83 -6.38
C ALA A 110 -4.83 12.60 -7.70
N SER A 111 -4.27 13.81 -7.77
CA SER A 111 -4.25 14.57 -9.03
C SER A 111 -3.32 13.89 -10.06
N PRO A 112 -3.54 14.08 -11.37
CA PRO A 112 -2.66 13.53 -12.40
C PRO A 112 -1.19 13.90 -12.22
N ALA A 113 -0.91 15.13 -11.75
CA ALA A 113 0.45 15.60 -11.47
C ALA A 113 1.10 14.81 -10.34
N VAL A 114 0.37 14.54 -9.24
CA VAL A 114 0.88 13.73 -8.13
C VAL A 114 1.13 12.29 -8.57
N ILE A 115 0.24 11.71 -9.38
CA ILE A 115 0.42 10.34 -9.89
C ILE A 115 1.64 10.25 -10.80
N ALA A 116 1.82 11.22 -11.71
CA ALA A 116 3.00 11.29 -12.57
C ALA A 116 4.29 11.44 -11.76
N ASP A 117 4.29 12.27 -10.72
CA ASP A 117 5.42 12.43 -9.81
C ASP A 117 5.76 11.12 -9.09
N LEU A 118 4.77 10.45 -8.48
CA LEU A 118 4.93 9.13 -7.84
C LEU A 118 5.49 8.08 -8.80
N ALA A 119 4.97 8.04 -10.03
CA ALA A 119 5.42 7.11 -11.06
C ALA A 119 6.88 7.39 -11.45
N SER A 120 7.24 8.65 -11.69
CA SER A 120 8.60 9.05 -12.09
C SER A 120 9.66 8.73 -11.03
N LYS A 121 9.26 8.72 -9.75
CA LYS A 121 10.10 8.39 -8.59
C LYS A 121 10.06 6.91 -8.22
N GLY A 122 9.33 6.08 -8.97
CA GLY A 122 9.14 4.66 -8.67
C GLY A 122 8.47 4.41 -7.32
N GLN A 123 7.64 5.34 -6.84
CA GLN A 123 6.90 5.23 -5.58
C GLN A 123 5.59 4.45 -5.73
N ILE A 124 5.15 4.14 -6.96
CA ILE A 124 4.07 3.19 -7.19
C ILE A 124 4.67 1.79 -7.05
N ALA A 125 4.38 1.13 -5.93
CA ALA A 125 5.02 -0.12 -5.57
C ALA A 125 4.27 -1.32 -6.14
N THR A 126 2.93 -1.28 -6.10
CA THR A 126 2.06 -2.37 -6.52
C THR A 126 0.81 -1.86 -7.20
N GLN A 127 0.35 -2.60 -8.20
CA GLN A 127 -0.86 -2.28 -8.99
C GLN A 127 -1.75 -3.50 -9.15
N TYR A 128 -3.07 -3.30 -9.19
CA TYR A 128 -4.02 -4.33 -9.60
C TYR A 128 -3.88 -4.62 -11.09
N VAL A 129 -3.91 -5.89 -11.45
CA VAL A 129 -3.69 -6.38 -12.81
C VAL A 129 -4.52 -7.63 -13.10
N ASP A 130 -4.68 -7.95 -14.37
CA ASP A 130 -5.17 -9.25 -14.79
C ASP A 130 -4.10 -10.35 -14.58
N THR A 131 -4.41 -11.57 -15.03
CA THR A 131 -3.51 -12.72 -14.94
C THR A 131 -2.29 -12.63 -15.86
N GLU A 132 -2.28 -11.71 -16.82
CA GLU A 132 -1.16 -11.47 -17.73
C GLU A 132 -0.25 -10.32 -17.24
N GLY A 133 -0.64 -9.65 -16.14
CA GLY A 133 0.12 -8.54 -15.57
C GLY A 133 -0.23 -7.18 -16.16
N THR A 134 -1.30 -7.09 -16.94
CA THR A 134 -1.78 -5.82 -17.51
C THR A 134 -2.74 -5.15 -16.52
N TYR A 135 -2.49 -3.88 -16.22
CA TYR A 135 -3.40 -3.12 -15.36
C TYR A 135 -4.62 -2.66 -16.15
N SER A 136 -5.77 -2.58 -15.46
CA SER A 136 -7.01 -2.10 -16.05
C SER A 136 -7.82 -1.31 -15.02
N MET A 137 -8.71 -0.47 -15.52
CA MET A 137 -9.71 0.22 -14.70
C MET A 137 -11.01 -0.57 -14.59
N GLU A 138 -11.12 -1.70 -15.30
CA GLU A 138 -12.25 -2.61 -15.18
C GLU A 138 -12.34 -3.20 -13.76
N ILE A 139 -13.57 -3.35 -13.28
CA ILE A 139 -13.89 -3.72 -11.90
C ILE A 139 -13.44 -5.13 -11.50
N ASP A 140 -13.35 -6.05 -12.47
CA ASP A 140 -12.88 -7.42 -12.25
C ASP A 140 -11.38 -7.48 -11.92
N ILE A 141 -10.61 -6.51 -12.44
CA ILE A 141 -9.18 -6.34 -12.19
C ILE A 141 -8.94 -5.37 -11.02
N ASN A 142 -9.60 -4.22 -11.04
CA ASN A 142 -9.45 -3.12 -10.09
C ASN A 142 -10.76 -2.91 -9.30
N PRO A 143 -11.02 -3.72 -8.27
CA PRO A 143 -12.36 -3.81 -7.66
C PRO A 143 -12.76 -2.60 -6.83
N ASN A 144 -11.83 -1.70 -6.52
CA ASN A 144 -12.11 -0.44 -5.82
C ASN A 144 -12.09 0.79 -6.72
N GLY A 145 -11.68 0.67 -7.99
CA GLY A 145 -11.59 1.79 -8.92
C GLY A 145 -10.44 2.76 -8.60
N SER A 146 -9.34 2.27 -8.01
CA SER A 146 -8.14 3.06 -7.75
C SER A 146 -7.58 3.63 -9.04
N LEU A 147 -7.22 4.91 -9.07
CA LEU A 147 -6.66 5.53 -10.28
C LEU A 147 -5.38 4.82 -10.72
N PHE A 148 -5.26 4.55 -12.02
CA PHE A 148 -4.17 3.76 -12.62
C PHE A 148 -3.97 2.39 -11.96
N ALA A 149 -5.03 1.82 -11.39
CA ALA A 149 -5.00 0.58 -10.63
C ALA A 149 -3.95 0.57 -9.51
N ILE A 150 -3.59 1.75 -8.95
CA ILE A 150 -2.61 1.86 -7.87
C ILE A 150 -3.17 1.17 -6.63
N GLU A 151 -2.46 0.16 -6.15
CA GLU A 151 -2.86 -0.62 -4.99
C GLU A 151 -2.00 -0.30 -3.77
N GLY A 152 -0.72 0.03 -3.97
CA GLY A 152 0.21 0.37 -2.91
C GLY A 152 1.31 1.31 -3.39
N ILE A 153 1.76 2.17 -2.47
CA ILE A 153 2.81 3.16 -2.73
C ILE A 153 3.83 3.19 -1.58
N THR A 154 5.02 3.71 -1.87
CA THR A 154 6.10 3.89 -0.91
C THR A 154 6.45 5.36 -0.70
N SER A 155 7.10 5.65 0.43
CA SER A 155 7.68 6.97 0.68
C SER A 155 8.86 7.28 -0.23
N PRO A 156 9.24 8.57 -0.37
CA PRO A 156 10.39 8.96 -1.18
C PRO A 156 11.71 8.28 -0.72
N CYS A 157 11.83 7.98 0.57
CA CYS A 157 12.98 7.24 1.11
C CYS A 157 12.82 5.71 1.04
N GLY A 158 11.73 5.20 0.47
CA GLY A 158 11.42 3.78 0.34
C GLY A 158 11.04 3.05 1.64
N ARG A 159 11.32 3.61 2.82
CA ARG A 159 11.19 2.92 4.12
C ARG A 159 9.77 2.79 4.66
N VAL A 160 8.84 3.61 4.16
CA VAL A 160 7.42 3.53 4.54
C VAL A 160 6.64 2.95 3.37
N PHE A 161 5.94 1.83 3.59
CA PHE A 161 5.14 1.16 2.57
C PHE A 161 3.68 1.05 3.00
N GLY A 162 2.76 1.50 2.13
CA GLY A 162 1.32 1.35 2.30
C GLY A 162 0.73 0.51 1.18
N LYS A 163 -0.06 -0.52 1.50
CA LYS A 163 -0.83 -1.31 0.51
C LYS A 163 -2.21 -1.69 1.02
N MET A 164 -3.14 -1.96 0.10
CA MET A 164 -4.52 -2.32 0.44
C MET A 164 -4.77 -3.83 0.57
N ALA A 165 -4.11 -4.64 -0.25
CA ALA A 165 -4.23 -6.08 -0.24
C ALA A 165 -3.44 -6.70 0.92
N HIS A 166 -4.01 -7.77 1.49
CA HIS A 166 -3.61 -8.36 2.74
C HIS A 166 -2.61 -9.50 2.55
N THR A 167 -1.35 -9.16 2.28
CA THR A 167 -0.24 -10.11 2.17
C THR A 167 -0.05 -10.96 3.43
N GLU A 168 -0.42 -10.44 4.59
CA GLU A 168 -0.37 -11.12 5.89
C GLU A 168 -1.48 -12.18 6.05
N ARG A 169 -2.56 -12.12 5.27
CA ARG A 169 -3.62 -13.15 5.27
C ARG A 169 -3.22 -14.33 4.38
N SER A 170 -2.10 -14.95 4.72
CA SER A 170 -1.51 -16.08 3.99
C SER A 170 -1.26 -17.26 4.92
N GLY A 171 -1.15 -18.46 4.34
CA GLY A 171 -0.92 -19.70 5.08
C GLY A 171 -1.02 -20.92 4.18
N THR A 172 -0.47 -22.05 4.63
CA THR A 172 -0.38 -23.30 3.83
C THR A 172 -1.73 -23.84 3.38
N LEU A 173 -2.79 -23.59 4.14
CA LEU A 173 -4.16 -24.02 3.85
C LEU A 173 -5.10 -22.87 3.48
N VAL A 174 -4.57 -21.65 3.33
CA VAL A 174 -5.36 -20.45 3.04
C VAL A 174 -5.43 -20.23 1.52
N GLY A 175 -6.65 -20.08 0.97
CA GLY A 175 -6.84 -19.79 -0.45
C GLY A 175 -6.36 -20.92 -1.38
N LYS A 176 -6.33 -22.17 -0.90
CA LYS A 176 -5.79 -23.34 -1.64
C LYS A 176 -6.46 -23.56 -3.01
N ASN A 177 -7.72 -23.17 -3.16
CA ASN A 177 -8.49 -23.27 -4.40
C ASN A 177 -8.36 -22.05 -5.31
N ILE A 178 -7.62 -21.01 -4.90
CA ILE A 178 -7.36 -19.84 -5.72
C ILE A 178 -6.08 -20.11 -6.52
N PRO A 179 -6.04 -19.87 -7.84
CA PRO A 179 -4.81 -19.98 -8.63
C PRO A 179 -3.80 -18.86 -8.32
N GLY A 180 -2.61 -18.93 -8.91
CA GLY A 180 -1.56 -17.90 -8.80
C GLY A 180 -0.68 -18.00 -7.54
N GLU A 181 0.48 -17.34 -7.59
CA GLU A 181 1.40 -17.23 -6.46
C GLU A 181 0.78 -16.34 -5.37
N LYS A 182 0.79 -16.80 -4.11
CA LYS A 182 0.23 -16.05 -2.96
C LYS A 182 1.31 -15.48 -2.05
N LYS A 183 2.52 -16.00 -2.16
CA LYS A 183 3.66 -15.62 -1.33
C LYS A 183 4.28 -14.35 -1.88
N GLN A 184 3.95 -13.24 -1.24
CA GLN A 184 4.63 -11.96 -1.46
C GLN A 184 5.56 -11.70 -0.26
N PRO A 185 6.89 -11.86 -0.38
CA PRO A 185 7.82 -11.97 0.74
C PRO A 185 8.15 -10.65 1.47
N ILE A 186 7.21 -9.69 1.59
CA ILE A 186 7.45 -8.37 2.19
C ILE A 186 7.96 -8.43 3.65
N PHE A 187 7.52 -9.43 4.42
CA PHE A 187 7.97 -9.60 5.81
C PHE A 187 9.40 -10.14 5.87
N ALA A 188 9.74 -11.10 4.99
CA ALA A 188 11.10 -11.60 4.89
C ALA A 188 12.06 -10.51 4.40
N ALA A 189 11.60 -9.67 3.45
CA ALA A 189 12.31 -8.48 2.99
C ALA A 189 12.57 -7.50 4.13
N GLY A 190 11.54 -7.19 4.93
CA GLY A 190 11.65 -6.32 6.09
C GLY A 190 12.60 -6.84 7.18
N VAL A 191 12.65 -8.16 7.41
CA VAL A 191 13.64 -8.77 8.34
C VAL A 191 15.04 -8.67 7.76
N LYS A 192 15.21 -8.99 6.47
CA LYS A 192 16.52 -8.96 5.78
C LYS A 192 17.16 -7.57 5.79
N TRP A 193 16.36 -6.50 5.82
CA TRP A 193 16.86 -5.13 5.91
C TRP A 193 17.73 -4.86 7.15
N PHE A 194 17.46 -5.55 8.27
CA PHE A 194 18.19 -5.37 9.52
C PHE A 194 19.27 -6.43 9.77
N ALA A 195 19.49 -7.32 8.79
CA ALA A 195 20.44 -8.42 8.88
C ALA A 195 21.86 -8.02 8.46
#